data_AF-A0A0S8KYL3-F1
#
_entry.id   AF-A0A0S8KYL3-F1
#
_cell.length_a   1.000
_cell.length_b   1.000
_cell.length_c   1.000
_cell.angle_alpha   90.00
_cell.angle_beta   90.00
_cell.angle_gamma   90.00
#
_symmetry.space_group_name_H-M   'P 1'
#
loop_
_entity.id
_entity.type
_entity.pdbx_description
1 polymer ?
#
loop_
_entity_poly.entity_id
_entity_poly.type
_entity_poly.pdbx_seq_one_letter_code
_entity_poly.pdbx_strand_id
1 'polypeptide(L)'
;MATINQLSSVDTLSPGDQLPVYVQNSGDARKASISTLQTYMQSNLSIPGTLTTQYASPSSTGFSVTVSAGNTWLLLTPTAGFAAGTIVLPTAPDDRAEVSVNCTQAVTTLTVSAGGTTVTGAPTTLAANDFFTMRYDAVNLSWYRVG
;
A
#
# COMPACT_ATOMS: atom_id res chain seq x y z
N MET A 1 -0.20 42.07 -22.08
CA MET A 1 0.85 41.30 -21.39
C MET A 1 0.20 40.65 -20.18
N ALA A 2 0.21 39.32 -20.05
CA ALA A 2 -0.50 38.65 -18.95
C ALA A 2 0.16 39.02 -17.61
N THR A 3 -0.64 39.36 -16.60
CA THR A 3 -0.19 39.80 -15.26
C THR A 3 0.74 38.79 -14.57
N ILE A 4 0.62 37.51 -14.93
CA ILE A 4 1.47 36.41 -14.42
C ILE A 4 2.96 36.60 -14.77
N ASN A 5 3.27 37.25 -15.90
CA ASN A 5 4.65 37.47 -16.34
C ASN A 5 5.36 38.61 -15.56
N GLN A 6 4.66 39.25 -14.61
CA GLN A 6 5.20 40.32 -13.76
C GLN A 6 5.52 39.82 -12.34
N LEU A 7 5.26 38.54 -12.04
CA LEU A 7 5.54 37.93 -10.74
C LEU A 7 6.98 37.41 -10.70
N SER A 8 7.64 37.57 -9.55
CA SER A 8 8.93 36.92 -9.30
C SER A 8 8.74 35.39 -9.24
N SER A 9 9.64 34.64 -9.87
CA SER A 9 9.62 33.18 -9.80
C SER A 9 9.96 32.71 -8.38
N VAL A 10 9.31 31.62 -7.97
CA VAL A 10 9.59 30.91 -6.73
C VAL A 10 10.08 29.52 -7.09
N ASP A 11 11.28 29.15 -6.62
CA ASP A 11 11.92 27.86 -6.94
C ASP A 11 11.60 26.76 -5.90
N THR A 12 11.08 27.13 -4.73
CA THR A 12 10.69 26.22 -3.65
C THR A 12 9.37 26.63 -3.02
N LEU A 13 8.42 25.69 -2.94
CA LEU A 13 7.11 25.94 -2.34
C LEU A 13 7.12 25.63 -0.84
N SER A 14 6.46 26.48 -0.06
CA SER A 14 6.24 26.34 1.37
C SER A 14 4.75 26.07 1.67
N PRO A 15 4.41 25.33 2.74
CA PRO A 15 3.00 25.10 3.13
C PRO A 15 2.18 26.38 3.32
N GLY A 16 2.83 27.50 3.68
CA GLY A 16 2.20 28.80 3.88
C GLY A 16 1.96 29.61 2.60
N ASP A 17 2.53 29.20 1.46
CA ASP A 17 2.37 29.92 0.20
C ASP A 17 0.92 29.90 -0.26
N GLN A 18 0.51 30.96 -0.96
CA GLN A 18 -0.89 31.20 -1.31
C GLN A 18 -1.08 31.13 -2.82
N LEU A 19 -2.07 30.34 -3.23
CA LEU A 19 -2.53 30.29 -4.60
C LEU A 19 -3.91 30.96 -4.71
N PRO A 20 -4.14 31.80 -5.74
CA PRO A 20 -5.46 32.31 -6.04
C PRO A 20 -6.32 31.19 -6.63
N VAL A 21 -7.50 30.98 -6.05
CA VAL A 21 -8.49 30.02 -6.49
C VAL A 21 -9.81 30.74 -6.70
N TYR A 22 -10.45 30.51 -7.84
CA TYR A 22 -11.78 31.04 -8.09
C TYR A 22 -12.84 30.16 -7.41
N VAL A 23 -13.66 30.76 -6.54
CA VAL A 23 -14.71 30.05 -5.81
C VAL A 23 -16.05 30.29 -6.50
N GLN A 24 -16.44 29.35 -7.37
CA GLN A 24 -17.61 29.49 -8.23
C GLN A 24 -18.90 29.83 -7.46
N ASN A 25 -19.13 29.23 -6.30
CA ASN A 25 -20.34 29.47 -5.50
C ASN A 25 -20.40 30.87 -4.88
N SER A 26 -19.27 31.54 -4.72
CA SER A 26 -19.20 32.89 -4.16
C SER A 26 -18.89 33.96 -5.22
N GLY A 27 -18.56 33.55 -6.44
CA GLY A 27 -18.30 34.43 -7.57
C GLY A 27 -16.99 35.24 -7.47
N ASP A 28 -16.15 34.97 -6.47
CA ASP A 28 -14.94 35.73 -6.15
C ASP A 28 -13.66 34.86 -6.17
N ALA A 29 -12.52 35.51 -6.33
CA ALA A 29 -11.21 34.87 -6.18
C ALA A 29 -10.76 34.95 -4.71
N ARG A 30 -10.35 33.81 -4.15
CA ARG A 30 -9.85 33.70 -2.78
C ARG A 30 -8.46 33.09 -2.76
N LYS A 31 -7.74 33.32 -1.68
CA LYS A 31 -6.44 32.69 -1.44
C LYS A 31 -6.62 31.37 -0.70
N ALA A 32 -5.94 30.33 -1.17
CA ALA A 32 -5.82 29.04 -0.49
C ALA A 32 -4.33 28.76 -0.23
N SER A 33 -4.01 28.15 0.90
CA SER A 33 -2.64 27.73 1.19
C SER A 33 -2.28 26.47 0.39
N ILE A 34 -0.99 26.27 0.12
CA ILE A 34 -0.48 25.00 -0.43
C ILE A 34 -0.88 23.82 0.46
N SER A 35 -0.88 23.99 1.79
CA SER A 35 -1.37 22.96 2.71
C SER A 35 -2.84 22.58 2.48
N THR A 36 -3.72 23.56 2.22
CA THR A 36 -5.14 23.31 1.94
C THR A 36 -5.30 22.55 0.61
N LEU A 37 -4.53 22.93 -0.41
CA LEU A 37 -4.51 22.23 -1.69
C LEU A 37 -4.01 20.79 -1.53
N GLN A 38 -2.94 20.58 -0.76
CA GLN A 38 -2.40 19.25 -0.48
C GLN A 38 -3.44 18.36 0.19
N THR A 39 -4.15 18.84 1.21
CA THR A 39 -5.23 18.08 1.86
C THR A 39 -6.35 17.75 0.89
N TYR A 40 -6.76 18.70 0.04
CA TYR A 40 -7.76 18.44 -1.00
C TYR A 40 -7.29 17.36 -1.98
N MET A 41 -6.05 17.45 -2.47
CA MET A 41 -5.48 16.45 -3.38
C MET A 41 -5.41 15.07 -2.71
N GLN A 42 -4.94 14.98 -1.48
CA GLN A 42 -4.89 13.70 -0.75
C GLN A 42 -6.28 13.09 -0.53
N SER A 43 -7.31 13.92 -0.35
CA SER A 43 -8.69 13.45 -0.20
C SER A 43 -9.34 13.01 -1.52
N ASN A 44 -8.86 13.50 -2.67
CA ASN A 44 -9.51 13.28 -3.97
C ASN A 44 -8.68 12.37 -4.90
N LEU A 45 -7.39 12.18 -4.61
CA LEU A 45 -6.51 11.29 -5.35
C LEU A 45 -6.40 9.96 -4.60
N SER A 46 -6.82 8.88 -5.26
CA SER A 46 -6.47 7.52 -4.85
C SER A 46 -5.07 7.22 -5.36
N ILE A 47 -4.06 7.44 -4.51
CA ILE A 47 -2.71 6.96 -4.74
C ILE A 47 -2.65 5.55 -4.12
N PRO A 48 -2.22 4.50 -4.86
CA PRO A 48 -1.95 3.20 -4.24
C PRO A 48 -1.06 3.43 -3.01
N GLY A 49 -1.53 3.01 -1.84
CA GLY A 49 -0.90 3.39 -0.58
C GLY A 49 0.55 2.92 -0.54
N THR A 50 1.43 3.74 0.03
CA THR A 50 2.82 3.34 0.31
C THR A 50 2.81 2.06 1.13
N LEU A 51 3.51 1.03 0.66
CA LEU A 51 3.69 -0.22 1.40
C LEU A 51 4.41 0.07 2.72
N THR A 52 3.80 -0.31 3.83
CA THR A 52 4.45 -0.28 5.14
C THR A 52 5.27 -1.56 5.32
N THR A 53 6.53 -1.45 5.74
CA THR A 53 7.36 -2.63 5.97
C THR A 53 6.96 -3.34 7.26
N GLN A 54 6.72 -4.64 7.18
CA GLN A 54 6.53 -5.55 8.32
C GLN A 54 7.62 -6.61 8.28
N TYR A 55 8.18 -6.95 9.44
CA TYR A 55 9.21 -7.98 9.57
C TYR A 55 8.66 -9.20 10.30
N ALA A 56 9.04 -10.40 9.85
CA ALA A 56 8.76 -11.63 10.56
C ALA A 56 9.93 -12.61 10.44
N SER A 57 10.40 -13.14 11.57
CA SER A 57 11.52 -14.10 11.60
C SER A 57 11.10 -15.41 12.29
N PRO A 58 10.30 -16.27 11.64
CA PRO A 58 9.91 -17.55 12.22
C PRO A 58 11.11 -18.45 12.53
N SER A 59 11.06 -19.15 13.66
CA SER A 59 12.12 -20.06 14.11
C SER A 59 11.68 -21.53 14.21
N SER A 60 10.47 -21.85 13.74
CA SER A 60 9.92 -23.21 13.76
C SER A 60 9.04 -23.48 12.55
N THR A 61 8.94 -24.76 12.16
CA THR A 61 8.00 -25.22 11.14
C THR A 61 6.56 -25.09 11.62
N GLY A 62 5.62 -24.83 10.70
CA GLY A 62 4.21 -24.59 11.02
C GLY A 62 3.94 -23.20 11.57
N PHE A 63 4.81 -22.22 11.30
CA PHE A 63 4.61 -20.84 11.73
C PHE A 63 3.33 -20.24 11.15
N SER A 64 2.80 -19.23 11.83
CA SER A 64 1.70 -18.40 11.33
C SER A 64 2.05 -16.93 11.51
N VAL A 65 2.07 -16.18 10.41
CA VAL A 65 2.34 -14.74 10.38
C VAL A 65 1.10 -14.02 9.88
N THR A 66 0.56 -13.12 10.69
CA THR A 66 -0.56 -12.25 10.29
C THR A 66 -0.01 -10.93 9.76
N VAL A 67 -0.47 -10.53 8.58
CA VAL A 67 -0.16 -9.24 7.97
C VAL A 67 -1.06 -8.17 8.59
N SER A 68 -0.47 -7.10 9.11
CA SER A 68 -1.18 -6.13 9.95
C SER A 68 -2.10 -5.17 9.19
N ALA A 69 -1.78 -4.86 7.93
CA ALA A 69 -2.51 -3.90 7.12
C ALA A 69 -2.54 -4.26 5.62
N GLY A 70 -3.48 -3.69 4.88
CA GLY A 70 -3.69 -3.96 3.45
C GLY A 70 -2.49 -3.61 2.57
N ASN A 71 -1.81 -2.49 2.81
CA ASN A 71 -0.64 -2.03 2.07
C ASN A 71 0.64 -2.38 2.84
N THR A 72 1.11 -3.63 2.71
CA THR A 72 2.22 -4.15 3.50
C THR A 72 3.29 -4.81 2.64
N TRP A 73 4.55 -4.47 2.89
CA TRP A 73 5.68 -5.26 2.44
C TRP A 73 6.15 -6.15 3.60
N LEU A 74 5.83 -7.44 3.54
CA LEU A 74 6.26 -8.43 4.52
C LEU A 74 7.64 -8.98 4.13
N LEU A 75 8.64 -8.67 4.96
CA LEU A 75 9.96 -9.25 4.90
C LEU A 75 10.01 -10.47 5.82
N LEU A 76 9.90 -11.65 5.23
CA LEU A 76 9.90 -12.93 5.92
C LEU A 76 11.32 -13.50 5.92
N THR A 77 11.92 -13.62 7.11
CA THR A 77 13.27 -14.15 7.29
C THR A 77 13.27 -15.35 8.23
N PRO A 78 12.78 -16.53 7.78
CA PRO A 78 12.82 -17.74 8.60
C PRO A 78 14.26 -18.11 8.94
N THR A 79 14.50 -18.74 10.09
CA THR A 79 15.86 -19.12 10.51
C THR A 79 16.45 -20.30 9.71
N ALA A 80 15.61 -21.06 9.02
CA ALA A 80 15.98 -22.18 8.15
C ALA A 80 14.86 -22.42 7.12
N GLY A 81 15.10 -23.36 6.18
CA GLY A 81 14.02 -23.88 5.34
C GLY A 81 13.00 -24.65 6.19
N PHE A 82 11.71 -24.40 5.98
CA PHE A 82 10.63 -25.02 6.76
C PHE A 82 9.64 -25.79 5.89
N ALA A 83 9.10 -26.87 6.47
CA ALA A 83 8.17 -27.75 5.77
C ALA A 83 6.77 -27.13 5.62
N ALA A 84 6.38 -26.30 6.59
CA ALA A 84 5.08 -25.65 6.62
C ALA A 84 5.16 -24.21 7.14
N GLY A 85 4.30 -23.35 6.60
CA GLY A 85 4.13 -21.97 7.04
C GLY A 85 2.76 -21.42 6.61
N THR A 86 2.23 -20.49 7.40
CA THR A 86 0.97 -19.81 7.11
C THR A 86 1.18 -18.31 7.09
N ILE A 87 0.65 -17.65 6.07
CA ILE A 87 0.53 -16.19 6.00
C ILE A 87 -0.97 -15.87 6.00
N VAL A 88 -1.40 -15.04 6.95
CA VAL A 88 -2.78 -14.58 7.07
C VAL A 88 -2.84 -13.13 6.59
N LEU A 89 -3.50 -12.91 5.47
CA LEU A 89 -3.75 -11.60 4.89
C LEU A 89 -4.77 -10.82 5.74
N PRO A 90 -4.77 -9.48 5.64
CA PRO A 90 -5.70 -8.62 6.38
C PRO A 90 -7.17 -8.92 6.05
N THR A 91 -8.05 -8.75 7.03
CA THR A 91 -9.48 -9.06 6.92
C THR A 91 -10.34 -7.92 6.38
N ALA A 92 -9.86 -6.67 6.48
CA ALA A 92 -10.54 -5.47 5.99
C ALA A 92 -9.58 -4.52 5.24
N PRO A 93 -8.93 -4.98 4.16
CA PRO A 93 -8.11 -4.12 3.30
C PRO A 93 -8.97 -3.11 2.52
N ASP A 94 -8.41 -1.93 2.24
CA ASP A 94 -8.98 -0.99 1.27
C ASP A 94 -8.94 -1.57 -0.16
N ASP A 95 -9.79 -1.06 -1.06
CA ASP A 95 -9.73 -1.45 -2.47
C ASP A 95 -8.32 -1.23 -3.04
N ARG A 96 -7.84 -2.20 -3.82
CA ARG A 96 -6.50 -2.23 -4.44
C ARG A 96 -5.34 -2.26 -3.45
N ALA A 97 -5.59 -2.57 -2.18
CA ALA A 97 -4.50 -2.73 -1.24
C ALA A 97 -3.56 -3.88 -1.65
N GLU A 98 -2.27 -3.70 -1.40
CA GLU A 98 -1.23 -4.63 -1.84
C GLU A 98 -0.44 -5.23 -0.68
N VAL A 99 -0.35 -6.56 -0.65
CA VAL A 99 0.56 -7.27 0.23
C VAL A 99 1.65 -7.91 -0.62
N SER A 100 2.86 -7.38 -0.52
CA SER A 100 4.05 -7.98 -1.13
C SER A 100 4.81 -8.77 -0.07
N VAL A 101 5.12 -10.02 -0.35
CA VAL A 101 5.87 -10.90 0.54
C VAL A 101 7.18 -11.27 -0.12
N ASN A 102 8.29 -11.11 0.61
CA ASN A 102 9.59 -11.65 0.23
C ASN A 102 10.08 -12.61 1.31
N CYS A 103 10.61 -13.77 0.92
CA CYS A 103 11.04 -14.80 1.86
C CYS A 103 12.48 -15.24 1.59
N THR A 104 13.35 -15.21 2.60
CA THR A 104 14.78 -15.56 2.42
C THR A 104 15.06 -17.06 2.43
N GLN A 105 14.15 -17.88 2.95
CA GLN A 105 14.29 -19.34 3.05
C GLN A 105 13.17 -20.07 2.33
N ALA A 106 13.40 -21.33 1.98
CA ALA A 106 12.36 -22.15 1.35
C ALA A 106 11.25 -22.53 2.34
N VAL A 107 10.00 -22.50 1.86
CA VAL A 107 8.81 -23.00 2.57
C VAL A 107 8.09 -23.98 1.65
N THR A 108 8.11 -25.28 1.97
CA THR A 108 7.61 -26.31 1.05
C THR A 108 6.09 -26.48 1.06
N THR A 109 5.42 -26.05 2.13
CA THR A 109 3.96 -26.03 2.23
C THR A 109 3.53 -24.68 2.80
N LEU A 110 3.26 -23.73 1.92
CA LEU A 110 2.73 -22.43 2.28
C LEU A 110 1.21 -22.45 2.19
N THR A 111 0.56 -21.96 3.24
CA THR A 111 -0.85 -21.58 3.20
C THR A 111 -0.95 -20.07 3.24
N VAL A 112 -1.53 -19.46 2.20
CA VAL A 112 -1.94 -18.06 2.24
C VAL A 112 -3.43 -18.02 2.44
N SER A 113 -3.87 -17.45 3.55
CA SER A 113 -5.28 -17.36 3.93
C SER A 113 -5.65 -15.91 4.16
N ALA A 114 -6.93 -15.59 4.15
CA ALA A 114 -7.45 -14.29 4.56
C ALA A 114 -8.71 -14.54 5.41
N GLY A 115 -8.85 -13.84 6.52
CA GLY A 115 -10.04 -13.99 7.36
C GLY A 115 -11.25 -13.37 6.67
N GLY A 116 -12.19 -14.20 6.21
CA GLY A 116 -13.47 -13.76 5.65
C GLY A 116 -13.46 -13.30 4.19
N THR A 117 -12.32 -13.40 3.48
CA THR A 117 -12.20 -13.08 2.05
C THR A 117 -11.57 -14.24 1.29
N THR A 118 -11.87 -14.34 -0.01
CA THR A 118 -11.32 -15.42 -0.84
C THR A 118 -9.90 -15.09 -1.26
N VAL A 119 -9.01 -16.09 -1.29
CA VAL A 119 -7.63 -15.96 -1.78
C VAL A 119 -7.49 -16.79 -3.05
N THR A 120 -7.19 -16.15 -4.17
CA THR A 120 -7.08 -16.78 -5.49
C THR A 120 -5.68 -16.63 -6.06
N GLY A 121 -5.10 -17.76 -6.48
CA GLY A 121 -3.79 -17.80 -7.15
C GLY A 121 -2.58 -17.64 -6.23
N ALA A 122 -2.77 -17.65 -4.90
CA ALA A 122 -1.66 -17.61 -3.97
C ALA A 122 -0.73 -18.83 -4.12
N PRO A 123 0.60 -18.66 -3.97
CA PRO A 123 1.53 -19.76 -4.05
C PRO A 123 1.33 -20.75 -2.89
N THR A 124 1.55 -22.03 -3.17
CA THR A 124 1.54 -23.11 -2.16
C THR A 124 2.95 -23.45 -1.65
N THR A 125 3.98 -22.80 -2.19
CA THR A 125 5.39 -22.98 -1.81
C THR A 125 6.14 -21.67 -2.01
N LEU A 126 7.23 -21.47 -1.28
CA LEU A 126 8.23 -20.43 -1.58
C LEU A 126 9.59 -21.08 -1.74
N ALA A 127 10.29 -20.77 -2.82
CA ALA A 127 11.71 -21.07 -2.90
C ALA A 127 12.52 -20.12 -2.00
N ALA A 128 13.80 -20.42 -1.79
CA ALA A 128 14.68 -19.49 -1.09
C ALA A 128 14.84 -18.20 -1.90
N ASN A 129 14.66 -17.04 -1.26
CA ASN A 129 14.65 -15.70 -1.86
C ASN A 129 13.49 -15.42 -2.81
N ASP A 130 12.42 -16.21 -2.73
CA ASP A 130 11.22 -16.06 -3.54
C ASP A 130 10.30 -14.95 -3.01
N PHE A 131 9.37 -14.51 -3.85
CA PHE A 131 8.42 -13.47 -3.53
C PHE A 131 7.09 -13.66 -4.26
N PHE A 132 6.05 -13.03 -3.72
CA PHE A 132 4.77 -12.88 -4.41
C PHE A 132 4.05 -11.63 -3.93
N THR A 133 3.12 -11.13 -4.74
CA THR A 133 2.26 -10.02 -4.37
C THR A 133 0.81 -10.41 -4.54
N MET A 134 0.01 -10.07 -3.53
CA MET A 134 -1.44 -10.18 -3.55
C MET A 134 -2.04 -8.78 -3.60
N ARG A 135 -3.05 -8.57 -4.43
CA ARG A 135 -3.83 -7.33 -4.48
C ARG A 135 -5.29 -7.63 -4.16
N TYR A 136 -5.87 -6.79 -3.32
CA TYR A 136 -7.27 -6.89 -2.94
C TYR A 136 -8.19 -6.19 -3.95
N ASP A 137 -9.31 -6.81 -4.27
CA ASP A 137 -10.40 -6.23 -5.03
C ASP A 137 -11.64 -6.15 -4.14
N ALA A 138 -12.09 -4.93 -3.85
CA ALA A 138 -13.22 -4.69 -2.95
C ALA A 138 -14.57 -5.05 -3.59
N VAL A 139 -14.64 -5.16 -4.92
CA VAL A 139 -15.86 -5.56 -5.64
C VAL A 139 -16.13 -7.05 -5.44
N ASN A 140 -15.11 -7.89 -5.61
CA ASN A 140 -15.22 -9.33 -5.48
C ASN A 140 -14.89 -9.85 -4.07
N LEU A 141 -14.52 -8.96 -3.14
CA LEU A 141 -14.11 -9.29 -1.77
C LEU A 141 -13.02 -10.39 -1.75
N SER A 142 -12.03 -10.23 -2.63
CA SER A 142 -11.08 -11.28 -2.94
C SER A 142 -9.66 -10.74 -3.15
N TRP A 143 -8.69 -11.55 -2.74
CA TRP A 143 -7.27 -11.34 -3.00
C TRP A 143 -6.85 -12.11 -4.25
N TYR A 144 -6.17 -11.43 -5.16
CA TYR A 144 -5.63 -12.01 -6.39
C TYR A 144 -4.11 -11.87 -6.43
N ARG A 145 -3.43 -12.91 -6.89
CA ARG A 145 -1.99 -12.82 -7.19
C ARG A 145 -1.76 -11.88 -8.37
N VAL A 146 -0.79 -10.98 -8.21
CA VAL A 146 -0.29 -10.10 -9.26
C VAL A 146 1.23 -10.23 -9.30
N GLY A 147 1.75 -10.93 -10.30
CA GLY A 147 3.18 -11.24 -10.45
C GLY A 147 3.47 -12.72 -10.67
#